data_AF-A0A2M7I7Z5-F1
#
_entry.id   AF-A0A2M7I7Z5-F1
#
_cell.length_a   1.000
_cell.length_b   1.000
_cell.length_c   1.000
_cell.angle_alpha   90.00
_cell.angle_beta   90.00
_cell.angle_gamma   90.00
#
_symmetry.space_group_name_H-M   'P 1'
#
loop_
_entity.id
_entity.type
_entity.pdbx_description
1 polymer ?
#
loop_
_entity_poly.entity_id
_entity_poly.type
_entity_poly.pdbx_seq_one_letter_code
_entity_poly.pdbx_strand_id
1 'polypeptide(L)'
;MSNPDRGRLLTALARAAIAREFGMTTPTLPHPAWLNEPGAVFVTLTRNGQLRGCIGSLEAHRALGLDLEDNAQAAAFRDPRFPALGYDELAQINVEVSILSKPAAMRFTDEADALAQLRPGIDGVIFKSGWRRSTFL
;
A
#
# COMPACT_ATOMS: atom_id res chain seq x y z
N MET A 1 15.83 6.80 0.72
CA MET A 1 15.35 8.18 0.93
C MET A 1 14.15 8.41 0.04
N SER A 2 12.98 8.71 0.62
CA SER A 2 11.78 9.05 -0.16
C SER A 2 12.02 10.35 -0.92
N ASN A 3 11.83 10.34 -2.24
CA ASN A 3 11.77 11.57 -3.01
C ASN A 3 10.37 12.19 -2.77
N PRO A 4 10.24 13.38 -2.16
CA PRO A 4 8.96 13.99 -1.83
C PRO A 4 8.03 14.15 -3.04
N ASP A 5 8.60 14.37 -4.23
CA ASP A 5 7.84 14.51 -5.47
C ASP A 5 7.25 13.17 -5.92
N ARG A 6 7.99 12.07 -5.72
CA ARG A 6 7.46 10.72 -5.98
C ARG A 6 6.32 10.38 -5.02
N GLY A 7 6.48 10.68 -3.73
CA GLY A 7 5.43 10.41 -2.73
C GLY A 7 4.11 11.14 -3.04
N ARG A 8 4.19 12.42 -3.40
CA ARG A 8 3.03 13.20 -3.84
C ARG A 8 2.39 12.65 -5.10
N LEU A 9 3.19 12.23 -6.08
CA LEU A 9 2.68 11.63 -7.31
C LEU A 9 1.94 10.31 -7.03
N LEU A 10 2.51 9.42 -6.23
CA LEU A 10 1.92 8.12 -5.89
C LEU A 10 0.58 8.28 -5.15
N THR A 11 0.52 9.17 -4.17
CA THR A 11 -0.72 9.46 -3.44
C THR A 11 -1.78 10.09 -4.35
N ALA A 12 -1.39 10.96 -5.29
CA ALA A 12 -2.29 11.51 -6.29
C ALA A 12 -2.82 10.45 -7.27
N LEU A 13 -1.96 9.54 -7.74
CA LEU A 13 -2.34 8.43 -8.61
C LEU A 13 -3.32 7.47 -7.91
N ALA A 14 -3.04 7.09 -6.66
CA ALA A 14 -3.93 6.26 -5.86
C ALA A 14 -5.30 6.92 -5.65
N ARG A 15 -5.33 8.22 -5.32
CA ARG A 15 -6.58 8.99 -5.22
C ARG A 15 -7.34 9.04 -6.54
N ALA A 16 -6.64 9.26 -7.65
CA ALA A 16 -7.27 9.29 -8.98
C ALA A 16 -7.87 7.93 -9.33
N ALA A 17 -7.17 6.82 -9.05
CA ALA A 17 -7.68 5.47 -9.28
C ALA A 17 -8.99 5.18 -8.51
N ILE A 18 -9.08 5.64 -7.26
CA ILE A 18 -10.32 5.53 -6.46
C ILE A 18 -11.42 6.44 -7.03
N ALA A 19 -11.09 7.69 -7.38
CA ALA A 19 -12.07 8.66 -7.90
C ALA A 19 -12.70 8.23 -9.23
N ARG A 20 -11.93 7.53 -10.09
CA ARG A 20 -12.42 7.00 -11.37
C ARG A 20 -13.56 5.98 -11.20
N GLU A 21 -13.55 5.18 -10.13
CA GLU A 21 -14.63 4.21 -9.83
C GLU A 21 -15.97 4.92 -9.53
N PHE A 22 -15.91 6.17 -9.08
CA PHE A 22 -17.09 7.01 -8.91
C PHE A 22 -17.49 7.79 -10.18
N GLY A 23 -16.85 7.53 -11.32
CA GLY A 23 -17.09 8.25 -12.57
C GLY A 23 -16.58 9.70 -12.57
N MET A 24 -15.73 10.08 -11.61
CA MET A 24 -15.17 11.43 -11.54
C MET A 24 -14.13 11.65 -12.63
N THR A 25 -14.13 12.84 -13.22
CA THR A 25 -13.01 13.27 -14.07
C THR A 25 -11.79 13.52 -13.21
N THR A 26 -10.71 12.79 -13.47
CA THR A 26 -9.42 12.95 -12.78
C THR A 26 -8.41 13.65 -13.69
N PRO A 27 -7.51 14.49 -13.14
CA PRO A 27 -6.45 15.08 -13.94
C PRO A 27 -5.54 14.00 -14.53
N THR A 28 -5.00 14.27 -15.72
CA THR A 28 -3.92 13.45 -16.27
C THR A 28 -2.67 13.69 -15.44
N LEU A 29 -2.20 12.64 -14.77
CA LEU A 29 -1.00 12.68 -13.94
C LEU A 29 0.22 12.18 -14.73
N PRO A 30 1.44 12.67 -14.42
CA PRO A 30 2.65 12.17 -15.04
C PRO A 30 2.84 10.67 -14.82
N HIS A 31 3.27 9.95 -15.86
CA HIS A 31 3.60 8.53 -15.78
C HIS A 31 5.10 8.30 -16.09
N PRO A 32 6.00 8.61 -15.14
CA PRO A 32 7.43 8.41 -15.34
C PRO A 32 7.80 6.93 -15.50
N ALA A 33 8.87 6.65 -16.24
CA ALA A 33 9.28 5.28 -16.61
C ALA A 33 9.40 4.30 -15.44
N TRP A 34 9.81 4.78 -14.25
CA TRP A 34 9.94 3.92 -13.06
C TRP A 34 8.61 3.34 -12.56
N LEU A 35 7.44 3.84 -13.00
CA LEU A 35 6.15 3.22 -12.71
C LEU A 35 5.90 1.95 -13.54
N ASN A 36 6.63 1.76 -14.64
CA ASN A 36 6.55 0.55 -15.46
C ASN A 36 7.44 -0.58 -14.91
N GLU A 37 8.34 -0.27 -13.99
CA GLU A 37 9.20 -1.25 -13.35
C GLU A 37 8.41 -2.12 -12.37
N PRO A 38 8.79 -3.40 -12.16
CA PRO A 38 8.15 -4.25 -11.18
C PRO A 38 8.21 -3.63 -9.77
N GLY A 39 7.06 -3.60 -9.09
CA GLY A 39 6.97 -3.08 -7.73
C GLY A 39 5.83 -3.73 -6.94
N ALA A 40 5.94 -3.64 -5.61
CA ALA A 40 4.93 -4.12 -4.67
C ALA A 40 4.55 -2.96 -3.75
N VAL A 41 3.25 -2.72 -3.60
CA VAL A 41 2.77 -1.59 -2.81
C VAL A 41 1.59 -1.97 -1.93
N PHE A 42 1.53 -1.36 -0.74
CA PHE A 42 0.34 -1.30 0.09
C PHE A 42 -0.26 0.11 0.02
N VAL A 43 -1.57 0.17 -0.16
CA VAL A 43 -2.34 1.42 -0.06
C VAL A 43 -3.17 1.35 1.21
N THR A 44 -2.94 2.30 2.10
CA THR A 44 -3.66 2.43 3.37
C THR A 44 -4.54 3.67 3.29
N LEU A 45 -5.83 3.48 3.57
CA LEU A 45 -6.81 4.53 3.69
C LEU A 45 -7.12 4.75 5.16
N THR A 46 -7.06 5.99 5.61
CA THR A 46 -7.50 6.37 6.95
C THR A 46 -8.53 7.48 6.90
N ARG A 47 -9.44 7.52 7.88
CA ARG A 47 -10.42 8.59 8.06
C ARG A 47 -10.40 8.99 9.53
N ASN A 48 -10.20 10.27 9.82
CA ASN A 48 -10.06 10.77 11.20
C ASN A 48 -9.00 10.00 12.02
N GLY A 49 -7.89 9.63 11.38
CA GLY A 49 -6.80 8.87 12.00
C GLY A 49 -7.08 7.37 12.20
N GLN A 50 -8.26 6.88 11.82
CA GLN A 50 -8.65 5.47 11.93
C GLN A 50 -8.53 4.75 10.60
N LEU A 51 -8.15 3.47 10.62
CA LEU A 51 -8.08 2.62 9.43
C LEU A 51 -9.46 2.51 8.76
N ARG A 52 -9.52 2.76 7.45
CA ARG A 52 -10.73 2.67 6.61
C ARG A 52 -10.62 1.64 5.49
N GLY A 53 -9.40 1.17 5.21
CA GLY A 53 -9.08 0.13 4.26
C GLY A 53 -7.57 0.00 4.10
N CYS A 54 -7.04 -1.21 3.88
CA CYS A 54 -5.64 -1.43 3.56
C CYS A 54 -5.48 -2.73 2.79
N ILE A 55 -5.00 -2.61 1.55
CA ILE A 55 -4.73 -3.73 0.65
C ILE A 55 -3.40 -3.48 -0.04
N GLY A 56 -2.66 -4.56 -0.30
CA GLY A 56 -1.39 -4.48 -0.99
C GLY A 56 -0.84 -5.82 -1.45
N SER A 57 0.24 -5.70 -2.20
CA SER A 57 1.02 -6.82 -2.71
C SER A 57 2.30 -6.98 -1.88
N LEU A 58 2.66 -8.22 -1.56
CA LEU A 58 3.92 -8.52 -0.86
C LEU A 58 5.10 -8.75 -1.80
N GLU A 59 4.82 -9.01 -3.08
CA GLU A 59 5.80 -9.36 -4.08
C GLU A 59 5.51 -8.60 -5.38
N ALA A 60 6.59 -8.15 -6.04
CA ALA A 60 6.52 -7.41 -7.28
C ALA A 60 6.20 -8.36 -8.44
N HIS A 61 4.91 -8.49 -8.75
CA HIS A 61 4.40 -9.41 -9.79
C HIS A 61 3.89 -8.67 -11.04
N ARG A 62 3.82 -7.33 -10.98
CA ARG A 62 3.42 -6.44 -12.07
C ARG A 62 4.10 -5.07 -11.92
N ALA A 63 3.89 -4.20 -12.91
CA ALA A 63 4.38 -2.83 -12.88
C ALA A 63 3.85 -2.07 -11.66
N LEU A 64 4.71 -1.26 -11.02
CA LEU A 64 4.38 -0.51 -9.80
C LEU A 64 3.14 0.38 -9.96
N GLY A 65 3.00 1.05 -11.11
CA GLY A 65 1.84 1.90 -11.39
C GLY A 65 0.54 1.10 -11.42
N LEU A 66 0.54 -0.08 -12.06
CA LEU A 66 -0.63 -0.96 -12.09
C LEU A 66 -0.94 -1.52 -10.70
N ASP A 67 0.09 -1.95 -9.97
CA ASP A 67 -0.08 -2.46 -8.60
C ASP A 67 -0.67 -1.40 -7.66
N LEU A 68 -0.25 -0.15 -7.80
CA LEU A 68 -0.77 0.98 -7.06
C LEU A 68 -2.24 1.24 -7.34
N GLU A 69 -2.64 1.32 -8.60
CA GLU A 69 -4.03 1.62 -8.95
C GLU A 69 -4.96 0.49 -8.49
N ASP A 70 -4.58 -0.76 -8.74
CA ASP A 70 -5.38 -1.93 -8.37
C ASP A 70 -5.51 -2.07 -6.84
N ASN A 71 -4.44 -1.82 -6.09
CA ASN A 71 -4.45 -1.88 -4.63
C ASN A 71 -5.18 -0.68 -4.02
N ALA A 72 -5.13 0.51 -4.64
CA ALA A 72 -5.90 1.67 -4.19
C ALA A 72 -7.41 1.42 -4.30
N GLN A 73 -7.87 0.91 -5.43
CA GLN A 73 -9.26 0.50 -5.61
C GLN A 73 -9.65 -0.63 -4.66
N ALA A 74 -8.78 -1.64 -4.50
CA ALA A 74 -9.07 -2.74 -3.59
C ALA A 74 -9.17 -2.27 -2.13
N ALA A 75 -8.28 -1.37 -1.68
CA ALA A 75 -8.35 -0.80 -0.33
C ALA A 75 -9.63 0.00 -0.11
N ALA A 76 -10.13 0.71 -1.13
CA ALA A 76 -11.36 1.48 -1.04
C ALA A 76 -12.63 0.61 -1.07
N PHE A 77 -12.65 -0.44 -1.89
CA PHE A 77 -13.92 -1.12 -2.25
C PHE A 77 -13.96 -2.61 -1.95
N ARG A 78 -12.82 -3.26 -1.70
CA ARG A 78 -12.69 -4.72 -1.60
C ARG A 78 -11.98 -5.21 -0.34
N ASP A 79 -11.63 -4.32 0.59
CA ASP A 79 -11.13 -4.73 1.90
C ASP A 79 -12.27 -5.39 2.70
N PRO A 80 -12.21 -6.70 2.98
CA PRO A 80 -13.33 -7.44 3.57
C PRO A 80 -13.67 -7.01 5.01
N ARG A 81 -12.81 -6.19 5.63
CA ARG A 81 -13.02 -5.67 6.99
C ARG A 81 -13.96 -4.45 7.02
N PHE A 82 -14.22 -3.82 5.87
CA PHE A 82 -14.96 -2.58 5.78
C PHE A 82 -16.00 -2.63 4.66
N PRO A 83 -17.12 -1.88 4.77
CA PRO A 83 -17.97 -1.65 3.62
C PRO A 83 -17.22 -0.83 2.56
N ALA A 84 -17.63 -1.00 1.29
CA ALA A 84 -17.10 -0.20 0.18
C ALA A 84 -17.20 1.31 0.50
N LEU A 85 -16.18 2.06 0.10
CA LEU A 85 -16.11 3.49 0.33
C LEU A 85 -17.28 4.23 -0.35
N GLY A 86 -17.97 5.10 0.38
CA GLY A 86 -18.98 6.00 -0.19
C GLY A 86 -18.35 7.20 -0.91
N TYR A 87 -19.09 7.76 -1.86
CA TYR A 87 -18.66 8.95 -2.62
C TYR A 87 -18.25 10.12 -1.70
N ASP A 88 -19.10 10.46 -0.73
CA ASP A 88 -18.87 11.58 0.19
C ASP A 88 -17.72 11.34 1.18
N GLU A 89 -17.29 10.09 1.34
CA GLU A 89 -16.15 9.74 2.18
C GLU A 89 -14.83 10.07 1.49
N LEU A 90 -14.75 10.08 0.16
CA LEU A 90 -13.51 10.26 -0.59
C LEU A 90 -12.79 11.58 -0.27
N ALA A 91 -13.55 12.65 0.00
CA ALA A 91 -12.99 13.94 0.40
C ALA A 91 -12.35 13.91 1.80
N GLN A 92 -12.71 12.92 2.63
CA GLN A 92 -12.32 12.81 4.03
C GLN A 92 -11.27 11.71 4.29
N ILE A 93 -11.00 10.85 3.31
CA ILE A 93 -9.95 9.84 3.45
C ILE A 93 -8.57 10.48 3.27
N ASN A 94 -7.60 10.04 4.05
CA ASN A 94 -6.18 10.20 3.80
C ASN A 94 -5.66 8.94 3.12
N VAL A 95 -4.79 9.11 2.13
CA VAL A 95 -4.16 8.02 1.38
C VAL A 95 -2.68 7.98 1.72
N GLU A 96 -2.24 6.83 2.22
CA GLU A 96 -0.83 6.50 2.44
C GLU A 96 -0.43 5.38 1.47
N VAL A 97 0.79 5.48 0.93
CA VAL A 97 1.33 4.53 -0.03
C VAL A 97 2.68 4.04 0.46
N SER A 98 2.78 2.73 0.70
CA SER A 98 3.99 2.06 1.20
C SER A 98 4.56 1.16 0.12
N ILE A 99 5.66 1.58 -0.51
CA ILE A 99 6.39 0.75 -1.48
C ILE A 99 7.29 -0.22 -0.73
N LEU A 100 7.16 -1.50 -1.02
CA LEU A 100 7.92 -2.55 -0.34
C LEU A 100 9.20 -2.90 -1.09
N SER A 101 10.27 -3.12 -0.33
CA SER A 101 11.43 -3.86 -0.82
C SER A 101 11.09 -5.34 -0.98
N LYS A 102 11.88 -6.06 -1.78
CA LYS A 102 11.77 -7.52 -1.85
C LYS A 102 11.92 -8.13 -0.44
N PRO A 103 10.98 -8.96 0.03
CA PRO A 103 11.10 -9.60 1.34
C PRO A 103 12.36 -10.48 1.42
N ALA A 104 13.06 -10.41 2.54
CA ALA A 104 14.21 -11.25 2.85
C ALA A 104 13.88 -12.18 4.03
N ALA A 105 14.26 -13.45 3.92
CA ALA A 105 14.10 -14.39 5.01
C ALA A 105 15.05 -14.01 6.16
N MET A 106 14.49 -13.85 7.36
CA MET A 106 15.23 -13.58 8.57
C MET A 106 15.56 -14.89 9.28
N ARG A 107 16.82 -15.05 9.73
CA ARG A 107 17.28 -16.18 10.54
C ARG A 107 17.55 -15.67 11.94
N PHE A 108 17.02 -16.36 12.94
CA PHE A 108 17.20 -16.04 14.35
C PHE A 108 17.22 -17.33 15.17
N THR A 109 17.83 -17.31 16.35
CA THR A 109 17.91 -18.49 17.23
C THR A 109 16.78 -18.57 18.24
N ASP A 110 16.31 -17.41 18.73
CA ASP A 110 15.21 -17.27 19.66
C ASP A 110 14.53 -15.91 19.50
N GLU A 111 13.52 -15.63 20.33
CA GLU A 111 12.77 -14.37 20.28
C GLU A 111 13.64 -13.15 20.60
N ALA A 112 14.59 -13.27 21.53
CA ALA A 112 15.43 -12.14 21.93
C ALA A 112 16.38 -11.73 20.79
N ASP A 113 16.97 -12.71 20.10
CA ASP A 113 17.77 -12.48 18.89
C ASP A 113 16.93 -11.85 17.77
N ALA A 114 15.70 -12.34 17.56
CA ALA A 114 14.82 -11.75 16.56
C ALA A 114 14.50 -10.27 16.84
N LEU A 115 14.18 -9.93 18.09
CA LEU A 115 13.89 -8.56 18.51
C LEU A 115 15.12 -7.64 18.38
N ALA A 116 16.32 -8.14 18.65
CA ALA A 116 17.56 -7.38 18.52
C ALA A 116 17.92 -7.03 17.07
N GLN A 117 17.48 -7.86 16.11
CA GLN A 117 17.73 -7.68 14.68
C GLN A 117 16.70 -6.75 13.98
N LEU A 118 15.46 -6.69 14.48
CA LEU A 118 14.40 -5.86 13.90
C LEU A 118 14.61 -4.38 14.20
N ARG A 119 14.33 -3.51 13.23
CA ARG A 119 14.42 -2.04 13.39
C ARG A 119 13.02 -1.41 13.32
N PRO A 120 12.43 -1.04 14.47
CA PRO A 120 11.12 -0.38 14.49
C PRO A 120 11.06 0.88 13.63
N GLY A 121 9.96 1.05 12.90
CA GLY A 121 9.76 2.18 11.98
C GLY A 121 10.57 2.10 10.67
N ILE A 122 11.31 1.02 10.46
CA ILE A 122 12.07 0.75 9.22
C ILE A 122 11.63 -0.58 8.61
N ASP A 123 11.61 -1.64 9.41
CA ASP A 123 11.34 -2.99 8.92
C ASP A 123 9.85 -3.36 9.09
N GLY A 124 9.22 -3.71 7.98
CA GLY A 124 7.96 -4.46 7.98
C GLY A 124 8.21 -5.96 8.17
N VAL A 125 7.26 -6.67 8.77
CA VAL A 125 7.42 -8.10 9.12
C VAL A 125 6.35 -8.95 8.45
N ILE A 126 6.77 -10.06 7.85
CA ILE A 126 5.88 -11.09 7.31
C ILE A 126 6.07 -12.36 8.13
N PHE A 127 5.05 -12.77 8.88
CA PHE A 127 5.02 -14.07 9.53
C PHE A 127 4.35 -15.09 8.61
N LYS A 128 4.95 -16.28 8.51
CA LYS A 128 4.39 -17.42 7.76
C LYS A 128 4.42 -18.66 8.66
N SER A 129 3.30 -19.36 8.77
CA SER A 129 3.16 -20.63 9.49
C SER A 129 2.24 -21.56 8.70
N GLY A 130 2.83 -22.48 7.92
CA GLY A 130 2.12 -23.27 6.93
C GLY A 130 1.37 -22.38 5.93
N TRP A 131 0.05 -22.55 5.85
CA TRP A 131 -0.84 -21.74 5.00
C TRP A 131 -1.20 -20.36 5.59
N ARG A 132 -0.91 -20.13 6.88
CA ARG A 132 -1.23 -18.87 7.56
C ARG A 132 -0.13 -17.87 7.29
N ARG A 133 -0.54 -16.63 6.99
CA ARG A 133 0.37 -15.51 6.78
C ARG A 133 -0.22 -14.25 7.40
N SER A 134 0.64 -13.43 8.00
CA SER A 134 0.31 -12.06 8.40
C SER A 134 1.43 -11.11 8.01
N THR A 135 1.07 -9.86 7.76
CA THR A 135 2.00 -8.80 7.40
C THR A 135 1.76 -7.59 8.29
N PHE A 136 2.85 -6.99 8.75
CA PHE A 136 2.88 -5.72 9.48
C PHE A 136 3.78 -4.77 8.69
N LEU A 137 3.28 -3.58 8.40
CA LEU A 137 3.99 -2.54 7.63
C LEU A 137 4.91 -1.73 8.54
#